data_AF-A0AAC9B3U4-F1
#
_entry.id   AF-A0AAC9B3U4-F1
#
_cell.length_a   1.000
_cell.length_b   1.000
_cell.length_c   1.000
_cell.angle_alpha   90.00
_cell.angle_beta   90.00
_cell.angle_gamma   90.00
#
_symmetry.space_group_name_H-M   'P 1'
#
loop_
_entity.id
_entity.type
_entity.pdbx_description
1 polymer ?
#
loop_
_entity_poly.entity_id
_entity_poly.type
_entity_poly.pdbx_seq_one_letter_code
_entity_poly.pdbx_strand_id
1 'polypeptide(L)' 'MFPNAEIVVDRFHIIAMMTRAFNQTRVQTMKKYDKKSIEYRLLKFSWKLYLKHFDELEVSQTFYDRHLRQQLTQQALW' A
#
# COMPACT_ATOMS: atom_id res chain seq x y z
N MET A 1 -9.82 34.31 5.05
CA MET A 1 -8.47 33.81 4.70
C MET A 1 -7.50 34.29 5.76
N PHE A 2 -6.52 33.48 6.18
CA PHE A 2 -5.57 33.83 7.24
C PHE A 2 -4.32 34.49 6.63
N PRO A 3 -4.15 35.81 6.75
CA PRO A 3 -3.10 36.54 6.03
C PRO A 3 -1.68 36.28 6.56
N ASN A 4 -1.54 35.75 7.79
CA ASN A 4 -0.26 35.56 8.49
C ASN A 4 -0.08 34.13 9.04
N ALA A 5 -0.79 33.13 8.49
CA ALA A 5 -0.66 31.76 8.98
C ALA A 5 0.67 31.15 8.51
N GLU A 6 1.53 30.79 9.45
CA GLU A 6 2.72 29.98 9.18
C GLU A 6 2.33 28.50 9.06
N ILE A 7 2.79 27.84 8.00
CA ILE A 7 2.56 26.42 7.80
C ILE A 7 3.54 25.65 8.70
N VAL A 8 3.06 25.21 9.86
CA VAL A 8 3.81 24.31 10.75
C VAL A 8 3.58 22.88 10.29
N VAL A 9 4.58 22.28 9.65
CA VAL A 9 4.52 20.88 9.21
C VAL A 9 5.02 20.00 10.35
N ASP A 10 4.11 19.36 11.08
CA ASP A 10 4.50 18.32 12.04
C ASP A 10 4.66 16.94 11.38
N ARG A 11 5.31 16.03 12.12
CA ARG A 11 5.61 14.67 11.65
C ARG A 11 4.35 13.87 11.30
N PHE A 12 3.23 14.10 11.98
CA PHE A 12 1.97 13.42 11.67
C PHE A 12 1.42 13.86 10.33
N HIS A 13 1.47 15.17 10.05
CA HIS A 13 1.05 15.72 8.76
C HIS A 13 1.88 15.18 7.61
N ILE A 14 3.21 15.06 7.78
CA ILE A 14 4.11 14.46 6.77
C ILE A 14 3.73 13.01 6.49
N ILE A 15 3.61 12.19 7.53
CA ILE A 15 3.23 10.77 7.39
C ILE A 15 1.85 10.62 6.75
N ALA A 16 0.88 11.44 7.16
CA ALA A 16 -0.47 11.41 6.60
C ALA A 16 -0.50 11.86 5.13
N MET A 17 0.26 12.88 4.76
CA MET A 17 0.39 13.32 3.36
C MET A 17 1.01 12.23 2.48
N MET A 18 2.13 11.64 2.91
CA MET A 18 2.77 10.54 2.18
C MET A 18 1.84 9.33 2.03
N THR A 19 1.17 8.93 3.11
CA THR A 19 0.24 7.79 3.09
C THR A 19 -0.92 8.03 2.12
N ARG A 20 -1.46 9.26 2.05
CA ARG A 20 -2.52 9.64 1.11
C ARG A 20 -2.04 9.62 -0.33
N ALA A 21 -0.89 10.26 -0.61
CA ALA A 21 -0.31 10.32 -1.96
C ALA A 21 0.01 8.91 -2.48
N PHE A 22 0.59 8.06 -1.63
CA PHE A 22 0.90 6.68 -1.96
C PHE A 22 -0.37 5.87 -2.26
N ASN A 23 -1.40 5.96 -1.42
CA ASN A 23 -2.67 5.27 -1.65
C ASN A 23 -3.38 5.74 -2.93
N GLN A 24 -3.34 7.04 -3.25
CA GLN A 24 -3.86 7.54 -4.52
C GLN A 24 -3.12 6.94 -5.71
N THR A 25 -1.79 6.92 -5.65
CA THR A 25 -0.94 6.33 -6.69
C THR A 25 -1.22 4.84 -6.88
N ARG A 26 -1.36 4.08 -5.77
CA ARG A 26 -1.75 2.67 -5.79
C ARG A 26 -3.10 2.47 -6.49
N VAL A 27 -4.12 3.24 -6.14
CA VAL A 27 -5.47 3.13 -6.76
C VAL A 27 -5.44 3.50 -8.23
N GLN A 28 -4.71 4.56 -8.61
CA GLN A 28 -4.57 4.95 -10.01
C GLN A 28 -3.87 3.85 -10.81
N THR A 29 -2.80 3.27 -10.29
CA THR A 29 -2.06 2.18 -10.91
C THR A 29 -2.91 0.90 -10.99
N MET A 30 -3.62 0.55 -9.92
CA MET A 30 -4.55 -0.59 -9.88
C MET A 30 -5.61 -0.51 -10.98
N LYS A 31 -6.17 0.69 -11.23
CA LYS A 31 -7.21 0.90 -12.24
C LYS A 31 -6.72 0.76 -13.68
N LYS A 32 -5.40 0.75 -13.93
CA LYS A 32 -4.82 0.52 -15.26
C LYS A 32 -4.86 -0.96 -15.68
N TYR A 33 -5.01 -1.87 -14.71
CA TYR A 33 -5.02 -3.31 -14.96
C TYR A 33 -6.44 -3.87 -15.09
N ASP A 34 -6.58 -4.97 -15.84
CA ASP A 34 -7.85 -5.71 -15.90
C ASP A 34 -8.21 -6.31 -14.53
N LYS A 35 -9.51 -6.34 -14.19
CA LYS A 35 -9.98 -6.81 -12.87
C LYS A 35 -9.64 -8.28 -12.58
N LYS A 36 -9.40 -9.10 -13.60
CA LYS A 36 -9.02 -10.52 -13.48
C LYS A 36 -7.51 -10.72 -13.44
N SER A 37 -6.71 -9.69 -13.68
CA SER A 37 -5.25 -9.74 -13.65
C SER A 37 -4.72 -9.98 -12.24
N ILE A 38 -3.49 -10.50 -12.14
CA ILE A 38 -2.82 -10.70 -10.85
C ILE A 38 -2.46 -9.35 -10.24
N GLU A 39 -2.00 -8.41 -11.06
CA GLU A 39 -1.60 -7.05 -10.74
C GLU A 39 -2.74 -6.27 -10.08
N TYR A 40 -3.95 -6.35 -10.65
CA TYR A 40 -5.14 -5.75 -10.04
C TYR A 40 -5.42 -6.35 -8.66
N ARG A 41 -5.36 -7.68 -8.52
CA ARG A 41 -5.63 -8.38 -7.26
C ARG A 41 -4.58 -8.06 -6.20
N LEU A 42 -3.30 -8.03 -6.56
CA LEU A 42 -2.20 -7.63 -5.69
C LEU A 42 -2.40 -6.21 -5.15
N LEU A 43 -2.62 -5.25 -6.04
CA LEU A 43 -2.80 -3.85 -5.63
C LEU A 43 -4.10 -3.63 -4.85
N LYS A 44 -5.13 -4.44 -5.08
CA LYS A 44 -6.43 -4.33 -4.39
C LYS A 44 -6.46 -4.97 -3.01
N PHE A 45 -6.04 -6.23 -2.90
CA PHE A 45 -6.24 -7.03 -1.70
C PHE A 45 -5.03 -6.98 -0.76
N SER A 46 -3.82 -6.89 -1.31
CA SER A 46 -2.58 -6.79 -0.53
C SER A 46 -2.25 -5.35 -0.10
N TRP A 47 -3.23 -4.43 -0.12
CA TRP A 47 -3.01 -3.00 0.14
C TRP A 47 -2.32 -2.71 1.49
N LYS A 48 -2.56 -3.53 2.52
CA LYS A 48 -1.93 -3.40 3.84
C LYS A 48 -0.43 -3.65 3.81
N LEU A 49 0.05 -4.55 2.94
CA LEU A 49 1.48 -4.87 2.85
C LEU A 49 2.28 -3.67 2.34
N TYR A 50 1.72 -2.88 1.43
CA TYR A 50 2.37 -1.67 0.94
C TYR A 50 2.45 -0.53 1.96
N LEU A 51 1.76 -0.65 3.10
CA LEU A 51 1.84 0.30 4.22
C LEU A 51 2.64 -0.25 5.40
N LYS A 52 3.12 -1.50 5.30
CA LYS A 52 3.90 -2.16 6.34
C LYS A 52 5.36 -1.78 6.21
N HIS A 53 6.07 -1.65 7.33
CA HIS A 53 7.51 -1.46 7.28
C HIS A 53 8.18 -2.73 6.74
N PHE A 54 9.25 -2.57 5.97
CA PHE A 54 9.94 -3.70 5.33
C PHE A 54 10.43 -4.72 6.38
N ASP A 55 11.01 -4.23 7.48
CA ASP A 55 11.52 -5.06 8.58
C ASP A 55 10.43 -5.84 9.33
N GLU A 56 9.16 -5.47 9.16
CA GLU A 56 8.04 -6.17 9.77
C GLU A 56 7.46 -7.25 8.85
N LEU A 57 7.91 -7.38 7.61
CA LEU A 57 7.36 -8.36 6.66
C LEU A 57 7.67 -9.80 7.14
N GLU A 58 6.66 -10.66 7.11
CA GLU A 58 6.85 -12.08 7.42
C GLU A 58 7.51 -12.79 6.23
N VAL A 59 8.74 -13.24 6.45
CA VAL A 59 9.60 -13.88 5.44
C VAL A 59 9.56 -15.40 5.53
N SER A 60 9.35 -15.94 6.73
CA SER A 60 9.56 -17.37 6.99
C SER A 60 8.29 -18.19 6.84
N GLN A 61 7.15 -17.65 7.29
CA GLN A 61 5.89 -18.38 7.28
C GLN A 61 5.08 -18.09 6.02
N THR A 62 4.71 -19.15 5.31
CA THR A 62 3.78 -19.06 4.19
C THR A 62 2.33 -19.06 4.67
N PHE A 63 1.47 -18.33 3.98
CA PHE A 63 0.03 -18.44 4.10
C PHE A 63 -0.60 -18.65 2.72
N TYR A 64 -1.83 -19.18 2.70
CA TYR A 64 -2.58 -19.31 1.45
C TYR A 64 -3.32 -18.00 1.14
N ASP A 65 -2.95 -17.33 0.06
CA ASP A 65 -3.66 -16.15 -0.44
C ASP A 65 -4.82 -16.59 -1.35
N ARG A 66 -6.05 -16.39 -0.88
CA ARG A 66 -7.28 -16.75 -1.60
C ARG A 66 -7.52 -15.95 -2.89
N HIS A 67 -6.94 -14.76 -3.00
CA HIS A 67 -7.10 -13.88 -4.17
C HIS A 67 -6.13 -14.27 -5.28
N LEU A 68 -4.93 -14.71 -4.94
CA LEU A 68 -3.93 -15.22 -5.88
C LEU A 68 -4.02 -16.72 -6.12
N ARG A 69 -4.68 -17.46 -5.21
CA ARG A 69 -4.79 -18.93 -5.20
C ARG A 69 -3.43 -19.61 -5.11
N GLN A 70 -2.56 -19.09 -4.27
CA GLN A 70 -1.19 -19.55 -4.11
C GLN A 70 -0.78 -19.52 -2.64
N GLN A 71 0.20 -20.35 -2.27
CA GLN A 71 0.81 -20.36 -0.95
C GLN A 71 2.15 -19.62 -1.02
N LEU A 72 2.31 -18.58 -0.20
CA LEU A 72 3.38 -17.60 -0.32
C LEU A 72 3.66 -16.88 0.99
N THR A 73 4.83 -16.27 1.11
CA THR A 73 5.21 -15.41 2.22
C THR A 73 4.79 -13.96 1.95
N GLN A 74 4.79 -13.09 2.96
CA GLN A 74 4.47 -11.67 2.73
C GLN A 74 5.51 -10.99 1.85
N GLN A 75 6.77 -11.43 1.93
CA GLN A 75 7.85 -10.93 1.08
C GLN A 75 7.66 -11.32 -0.39
N ALA A 76 7.12 -12.51 -0.69
CA ALA A 76 6.89 -12.93 -2.08
C ALA A 76 5.77 -12.16 -2.81
N LEU A 77 5.03 -11.29 -2.10
CA LEU A 77 4.02 -10.39 -2.65
C LEU A 77 4.58 -9.02 -3.06
N TRP A 78 5.84 -8.77 -2.75
CA TRP A 78 6.61 -7.59 -3.16
C TRP A 78 7.46 -7.92 -4.39
#